data_AF-A0A2R6DIC5-F1
#
_entry.id   AF-A0A2R6DIC5-F1
#
_cell.length_a   1.000
_cell.length_b   1.000
_cell.length_c   1.000
_cell.angle_alpha   90.00
_cell.angle_beta   90.00
_cell.angle_gamma   90.00
#
_symmetry.space_group_name_H-M   'P 1'
#
loop_
_entity.id
_entity.type
_entity.pdbx_description
1 polymer ?
#
loop_
_entity_poly.entity_id
_entity_poly.type
_entity_poly.pdbx_seq_one_letter_code
_entity_poly.pdbx_strand_id
1 'polypeptide(L)'
;MQVVRFEEVPEQLALSSAAAEEEPEDVEFERHTGALARELGVSVEAGEVVTHDTNRAISNFAAHHDVGLVLGEWHPDRWRAELLGTDVDWYMDNLPCDSTFVRDRGLGSVDRIVVIVERGPFDPLEVLAADAIAAAHGASVEFLAT
;
A
#
# COMPACT_ATOMS: atom_id res chain seq x y z
N MET A 1 -11.59 1.43 -6.46
CA MET A 1 -10.27 1.21 -5.83
C MET A 1 -10.19 -0.25 -5.45
N GLN A 2 -9.03 -0.90 -5.58
CA GLN A 2 -8.84 -2.28 -5.16
C GLN A 2 -8.03 -2.32 -3.87
N VAL A 3 -8.44 -3.17 -2.93
CA VAL A 3 -7.71 -3.41 -1.67
C VAL A 3 -7.49 -4.91 -1.59
N VAL A 4 -6.22 -5.32 -1.72
CA VAL A 4 -5.87 -6.73 -1.89
C VAL A 4 -4.96 -7.18 -0.76
N ARG A 5 -5.34 -8.27 -0.09
CA ARG A 5 -4.47 -8.99 0.85
C ARG A 5 -3.63 -9.98 0.05
N PHE A 6 -2.31 -9.88 0.16
CA PHE A 6 -1.39 -10.86 -0.42
C PHE A 6 -0.90 -11.79 0.69
N GLU A 7 -1.08 -13.09 0.50
CA GLU A 7 -0.60 -14.11 1.41
C GLU A 7 0.50 -14.94 0.74
N GLU A 8 1.68 -14.96 1.35
CA GLU A 8 2.78 -15.78 0.89
C GLU A 8 2.76 -17.14 1.57
N VAL A 9 2.65 -18.20 0.76
CA VAL A 9 2.70 -19.58 1.22
C VAL A 9 4.01 -20.26 0.79
N PRO A 10 4.45 -21.34 1.47
CA PRO A 10 5.64 -22.06 1.06
C PRO A 10 5.52 -22.62 -0.37
N GLU A 11 6.63 -22.65 -1.12
CA GLU A 11 6.70 -23.19 -2.49
C GLU A 11 6.19 -24.66 -2.60
N GLN A 12 6.23 -25.40 -1.50
CA GLN A 12 5.78 -26.79 -1.43
C GLN A 12 4.26 -26.93 -1.31
N LEU A 13 3.54 -25.86 -0.92
CA LEU A 13 2.09 -25.86 -0.83
C LEU A 13 1.48 -25.49 -2.18
N ALA A 14 0.57 -26.34 -2.68
CA ALA A 14 -0.13 -26.06 -3.93
C ALA A 14 -1.08 -24.86 -3.75
N LEU A 15 -0.94 -23.84 -4.62
CA LEU A 15 -1.79 -22.64 -4.57
C LEU A 15 -3.28 -22.97 -4.70
N SER A 16 -3.64 -23.98 -5.49
CA SER A 16 -5.04 -24.42 -5.64
C SER A 16 -5.64 -24.97 -4.35
N SER A 17 -4.80 -25.51 -3.46
CA SER A 17 -5.22 -25.99 -2.16
C SER A 17 -5.27 -24.85 -1.15
N ALA A 18 -4.25 -23.99 -1.13
CA ALA A 18 -4.21 -22.82 -0.25
C ALA A 18 -5.37 -21.86 -0.52
N ALA A 19 -5.64 -21.53 -1.79
CA ALA A 19 -6.72 -20.64 -2.18
C ALA A 19 -8.12 -21.27 -2.11
N ALA A 20 -8.24 -22.57 -1.81
CA ALA A 20 -9.54 -23.24 -1.65
C ALA A 20 -10.04 -23.19 -0.20
N GLU A 21 -9.16 -22.87 0.74
CA GLU A 21 -9.48 -22.71 2.15
C GLU A 21 -9.78 -21.22 2.37
N GLU A 22 -11.02 -20.89 2.72
CA GLU A 22 -11.38 -19.54 3.16
C GLU A 22 -11.08 -19.47 4.66
N GLU A 23 -10.08 -18.68 5.03
CA GLU A 23 -9.70 -18.53 6.43
C GLU A 23 -10.60 -17.48 7.11
N PRO A 24 -10.83 -17.59 8.43
CA PRO A 24 -11.58 -16.58 9.18
C PRO A 24 -11.01 -15.16 9.02
N GLU A 25 -9.70 -15.05 8.77
CA GLU A 25 -9.00 -13.80 8.52
C GLU A 25 -9.44 -13.12 7.21
N ASP A 26 -9.74 -13.90 6.17
CA ASP A 26 -10.14 -13.37 4.86
C ASP A 26 -11.55 -12.77 4.94
N VAL A 27 -12.46 -13.49 5.59
CA VAL A 27 -13.82 -13.00 5.89
C VAL A 27 -13.78 -11.75 6.75
N GLU A 28 -12.88 -11.71 7.75
CA GLU A 28 -12.72 -10.53 8.60
C GLU A 28 -12.17 -9.33 7.82
N PHE A 29 -11.18 -9.55 6.96
CA PHE A 29 -10.58 -8.55 6.09
C PHE A 29 -11.62 -7.95 5.14
N GLU A 30 -12.39 -8.77 4.43
CA GLU A 30 -13.45 -8.30 3.53
C GLU A 30 -14.51 -7.50 4.27
N ARG A 31 -14.95 -8.00 5.43
CA ARG A 31 -15.96 -7.34 6.27
C ARG A 31 -15.46 -5.99 6.77
N HIS A 32 -14.23 -5.91 7.25
CA HIS A 32 -13.64 -4.69 7.79
C HIS A 32 -13.43 -3.67 6.67
N THR A 33 -12.82 -4.08 5.57
CA THR A 33 -12.61 -3.24 4.38
C THR A 33 -13.93 -2.71 3.83
N GLY A 34 -14.96 -3.56 3.72
CA GLY A 34 -16.29 -3.16 3.27
C GLY A 34 -17.02 -2.23 4.25
N ALA A 35 -16.78 -2.36 5.56
CA ALA A 35 -17.29 -1.43 6.56
C ALA A 35 -16.65 -0.05 6.44
N LEU A 36 -15.32 -0.01 6.35
CA LEU A 36 -14.55 1.23 6.22
C LEU A 36 -14.85 1.94 4.90
N ALA A 37 -14.97 1.20 3.79
CA ALA A 37 -15.33 1.76 2.49
C ALA A 37 -16.70 2.46 2.52
N ARG A 38 -17.69 1.85 3.20
CA ARG A 38 -19.01 2.45 3.40
C ARG A 38 -18.98 3.69 4.28
N GLU A 39 -18.19 3.66 5.35
CA GLU A 39 -18.01 4.80 6.26
C GLU A 39 -17.39 6.00 5.52
N LEU A 40 -16.37 5.75 4.70
CA LEU A 40 -15.66 6.76 3.93
C LEU A 40 -16.37 7.16 2.62
N GLY A 41 -17.45 6.45 2.24
CA GLY A 41 -18.19 6.72 1.01
C GLY A 41 -17.41 6.41 -0.28
N VAL A 42 -16.45 5.48 -0.22
CA VAL A 42 -15.59 5.10 -1.35
C VAL A 42 -15.96 3.73 -1.92
N SER A 43 -15.81 3.55 -3.23
CA SER A 43 -16.01 2.25 -3.88
C SER A 43 -14.71 1.43 -3.81
N VAL A 44 -14.77 0.34 -3.04
CA VAL A 44 -13.68 -0.62 -2.87
C VAL A 44 -14.12 -2.00 -3.34
N GLU A 45 -13.25 -2.64 -4.11
CA GLU A 45 -13.26 -4.08 -4.37
C GLU A 45 -12.19 -4.71 -3.48
N ALA A 46 -12.61 -5.48 -2.50
CA ALA A 46 -11.71 -6.26 -1.65
C ALA A 46 -11.39 -7.58 -2.36
N GLY A 47 -10.16 -8.03 -2.26
CA GLY A 47 -9.75 -9.32 -2.81
C GLY A 47 -8.54 -9.89 -2.08
N GLU A 48 -8.21 -11.12 -2.43
CA GLU A 48 -7.11 -11.86 -1.85
C GLU A 48 -6.32 -12.55 -2.96
N VAL A 49 -5.00 -12.60 -2.77
CA VAL A 49 -4.08 -13.32 -3.66
C VAL A 49 -3.12 -14.14 -2.82
N VAL A 50 -3.26 -15.47 -2.91
CA VAL A 50 -2.27 -16.41 -2.39
C VAL A 50 -1.16 -16.60 -3.42
N THR A 51 0.09 -16.50 -2.99
CA THR A 51 1.26 -16.54 -3.87
C THR A 51 2.44 -17.22 -3.19
N HIS A 52 3.44 -17.63 -3.97
CA HIS A 52 4.75 -18.04 -3.47
C HIS A 52 5.76 -16.88 -3.42
N ASP A 53 5.40 -15.73 -4.03
CA ASP A 53 6.26 -14.55 -4.13
C ASP A 53 5.36 -13.31 -4.17
N THR A 54 5.30 -12.60 -3.04
CA THR A 54 4.46 -11.41 -2.85
C THR A 54 4.87 -10.26 -3.77
N ASN A 55 6.18 -10.02 -3.90
CA ASN A 55 6.73 -8.97 -4.74
C ASN A 55 6.24 -9.12 -6.19
N ARG A 56 6.43 -10.31 -6.76
CA ARG A 56 6.00 -10.61 -8.13
C ARG A 56 4.48 -10.60 -8.26
N ALA A 57 3.75 -11.09 -7.26
CA ALA A 57 2.29 -11.06 -7.29
C ALA A 57 1.75 -9.63 -7.36
N ILE A 58 2.28 -8.71 -6.54
CA ILE A 58 1.89 -7.30 -6.57
C ILE A 58 2.21 -6.67 -7.93
N SER A 59 3.42 -6.88 -8.46
CA SER A 59 3.81 -6.35 -9.78
C SER A 59 2.90 -6.89 -10.91
N ASN A 60 2.64 -8.20 -10.91
CA ASN A 60 1.74 -8.83 -11.88
C ASN A 60 0.29 -8.34 -11.74
N PHE A 61 -0.19 -8.18 -10.50
CA PHE A 61 -1.52 -7.66 -10.23
C PHE A 61 -1.66 -6.23 -10.76
N ALA A 62 -0.70 -5.36 -10.44
CA ALA A 62 -0.69 -3.98 -10.90
C ALA A 62 -0.70 -3.90 -12.43
N ALA A 63 0.12 -4.71 -13.11
CA ALA A 63 0.15 -4.78 -14.57
C ALA A 63 -1.16 -5.34 -15.16
N HIS A 64 -1.75 -6.36 -14.55
CA HIS A 64 -2.95 -7.03 -15.06
C HIS A 64 -4.21 -6.17 -14.90
N HIS A 65 -4.29 -5.39 -13.83
CA HIS A 65 -5.42 -4.55 -13.49
C HIS A 65 -5.25 -3.08 -13.90
N ASP A 66 -4.17 -2.74 -14.62
CA ASP A 66 -3.84 -1.37 -15.07
C ASP A 66 -3.85 -0.36 -13.90
N VAL A 67 -3.25 -0.76 -12.78
CA VAL A 67 -3.16 0.04 -11.57
C VAL A 67 -2.20 1.20 -11.80
N GLY A 68 -2.66 2.43 -11.54
CA GLY A 68 -1.82 3.64 -11.67
C GLY A 68 -0.99 4.00 -10.44
N LEU A 69 -1.33 3.46 -9.26
CA LEU A 69 -0.64 3.71 -8.00
C LEU A 69 -0.79 2.51 -7.05
N VAL A 70 0.33 2.01 -6.52
CA VAL A 70 0.36 1.05 -5.40
C VAL A 70 0.62 1.80 -4.10
N LEU A 71 -0.23 1.56 -3.10
CA LEU A 71 -0.10 2.11 -1.75
C LEU A 71 0.15 0.97 -0.76
N GLY A 72 1.24 1.05 0.00
CA GLY A 72 1.59 0.08 1.05
C GLY A 72 1.89 0.72 2.40
N GLU A 73 1.98 -0.10 3.45
CA GLU A 73 2.51 0.33 4.75
C GLU A 73 4.03 0.09 4.80
N TRP A 74 4.78 1.06 5.35
CA TRP A 74 6.20 0.89 5.62
C TRP A 74 6.45 0.51 7.08
N HIS A 75 6.97 -0.71 7.29
CA HIS A 75 7.35 -1.24 8.60
C HIS A 75 8.87 -1.33 8.79
N PRO A 76 9.50 -0.46 9.60
CA PRO A 76 10.96 -0.41 9.73
C PRO A 76 11.54 -1.25 10.88
N ASP A 77 10.73 -1.80 11.79
CA ASP A 77 11.22 -2.44 13.02
C ASP A 77 11.75 -3.88 12.85
N ARG A 78 11.99 -4.32 11.61
CA ARG A 78 12.63 -5.61 11.30
C ARG A 78 14.14 -5.47 11.18
N TRP A 79 14.82 -4.90 12.18
CA TRP A 79 16.30 -4.70 12.18
C TRP A 79 17.16 -5.98 12.28
N ARG A 80 16.54 -7.17 12.17
CA ARG A 80 17.18 -8.47 11.87
C ARG A 80 16.26 -9.40 11.05
N ALA A 81 15.36 -8.83 10.28
CA ALA A 81 14.35 -9.60 9.57
C ALA A 81 14.19 -9.15 8.11
N GLU A 82 15.34 -9.13 7.44
CA GLU A 82 15.51 -9.52 6.03
C GLU A 82 15.30 -11.04 5.81
N LEU A 83 14.69 -11.76 6.75
CA LEU A 83 14.06 -13.05 6.47
C LEU A 83 12.56 -12.85 6.64
N LEU A 84 11.85 -12.93 5.52
CA LEU A 84 10.45 -12.55 5.23
C LEU A 84 10.24 -11.09 4.72
N GLY A 85 11.30 -10.38 4.28
CA GLY A 85 11.26 -8.94 3.96
C GLY A 85 11.98 -8.56 2.66
N THR A 86 11.33 -7.71 1.87
CA THR A 86 11.94 -6.96 0.77
C THR A 86 11.98 -5.49 1.15
N ASP A 87 13.07 -4.78 0.81
CA ASP A 87 13.14 -3.33 0.95
C ASP A 87 12.06 -2.67 0.08
N VAL A 88 11.49 -1.56 0.55
CA VAL A 88 10.53 -0.76 -0.25
C VAL A 88 11.14 -0.35 -1.59
N ASP A 89 12.48 -0.24 -1.63
CA ASP A 89 13.29 -0.01 -2.83
C ASP A 89 12.95 -0.99 -3.96
N TRP A 90 12.73 -2.28 -3.67
CA TRP A 90 12.38 -3.24 -4.73
C TRP A 90 11.08 -2.85 -5.43
N TYR A 91 10.07 -2.42 -4.67
CA TYR A 91 8.79 -2.01 -5.24
C TYR A 91 8.93 -0.73 -6.04
N MET A 92 9.69 0.25 -5.55
CA MET A 92 9.97 1.49 -6.27
C MET A 92 10.68 1.24 -7.60
N ASP A 93 11.56 0.22 -7.65
CA ASP A 93 12.34 -0.11 -8.85
C ASP A 93 11.60 -1.05 -9.83
N ASN A 94 10.64 -1.85 -9.36
CA ASN A 94 10.10 -2.98 -10.15
C ASN A 94 8.59 -2.94 -10.40
N LEU A 95 7.84 -2.02 -9.77
CA LEU A 95 6.42 -1.88 -10.08
C LEU A 95 6.21 -1.20 -11.44
N PRO A 96 5.17 -1.61 -12.20
CA PRO A 96 4.86 -1.04 -13.51
C PRO A 96 4.20 0.36 -13.43
N CYS A 97 4.01 0.89 -12.22
CA CYS A 97 3.29 2.12 -11.92
C CYS A 97 3.94 2.82 -10.72
N ASP A 98 3.43 4.01 -10.38
CA ASP A 98 3.89 4.73 -9.21
C ASP A 98 3.63 3.90 -7.93
N SER A 99 4.47 4.10 -6.92
CA SER A 99 4.32 3.45 -5.62
C SER A 99 4.58 4.43 -4.49
N THR A 100 3.82 4.28 -3.41
CA THR A 100 4.02 5.10 -2.21
C THR A 100 3.76 4.29 -0.95
N PHE A 101 4.45 4.65 0.12
CA PHE A 101 4.39 3.92 1.37
C PHE A 101 4.08 4.85 2.53
N VAL A 102 3.14 4.43 3.37
CA VAL A 102 2.71 5.18 4.54
C VAL A 102 3.32 4.54 5.78
N ARG A 103 3.86 5.37 6.67
CA ARG A 103 4.24 4.93 8.01
C ARG A 103 3.50 5.77 9.04
N ASP A 104 2.57 5.14 9.74
CA ASP A 104 1.98 5.75 10.92
C ASP A 104 2.99 5.72 12.08
N ARG A 105 3.12 6.85 12.78
CA ARG A 105 3.96 7.00 13.99
C ARG A 105 3.13 7.47 15.19
N GLY A 106 1.81 7.29 15.14
CA GLY A 106 0.85 7.83 16.11
C GLY A 106 0.20 9.11 15.60
N LEU A 107 -0.44 9.05 14.42
CA LEU A 107 -1.09 10.19 13.79
C LEU A 107 -2.27 10.69 14.63
N GLY A 108 -2.23 11.98 15.00
CA GLY A 108 -3.31 12.70 15.68
C GLY A 108 -4.04 13.64 14.72
N SER A 109 -4.23 14.90 15.13
CA SER A 109 -4.66 15.94 14.18
C SER A 109 -3.55 16.24 13.18
N VAL A 110 -3.94 16.51 11.93
CA VAL A 110 -3.03 16.94 10.86
C VAL A 110 -3.23 18.44 10.64
N ASP A 111 -2.37 19.26 11.23
CA ASP A 111 -2.41 20.73 11.08
C ASP A 111 -1.43 21.24 10.01
N ARG A 112 -0.39 20.44 9.72
CA ARG A 112 0.67 20.75 8.75
C ARG A 112 1.20 19.50 8.08
N ILE A 113 1.48 19.61 6.79
CA ILE A 113 2.13 18.60 5.97
C ILE A 113 3.41 19.21 5.41
N VAL A 114 4.53 18.51 5.58
CA VAL A 114 5.82 18.92 5.03
C VAL A 114 6.14 18.01 3.86
N VAL A 115 6.33 18.59 2.68
CA VAL A 115 6.80 17.90 1.47
C VAL A 115 8.29 18.17 1.34
N ILE A 116 9.10 17.11 1.47
CA ILE A 116 10.55 17.20 1.29
C ILE A 116 10.82 17.03 -0.20
N VAL A 117 11.45 18.03 -0.80
CA VAL A 117 11.74 18.03 -2.24
C VAL A 117 13.24 18.08 -2.47
N GLU A 118 13.74 17.21 -3.33
CA GLU A 118 15.11 17.32 -3.84
C GLU A 118 15.18 18.37 -4.95
N ARG A 119 16.37 18.92 -5.20
CA ARG A 119 16.60 19.82 -6.35
C ARG A 119 16.49 19.06 -7.67
N GLY A 120 15.27 18.98 -8.21
CA GLY A 120 14.97 18.29 -9.48
C GLY A 120 13.55 18.63 -9.98
N PRO A 121 13.12 18.04 -11.10
CA PRO A 121 11.71 18.08 -11.49
C PRO A 121 10.87 17.43 -10.39
N PHE A 122 9.81 18.10 -9.96
CA PHE A 122 8.90 17.59 -8.94
C PHE A 122 8.26 16.28 -9.38
N ASP A 123 8.19 15.31 -8.48
CA ASP A 123 7.24 14.21 -8.61
C ASP A 123 5.83 14.78 -8.31
N PRO A 124 4.90 14.77 -9.28
CA PRO A 124 3.54 15.25 -9.05
C PRO A 124 2.83 14.50 -7.92
N LEU A 125 3.18 13.23 -7.67
CA LEU A 125 2.49 12.39 -6.70
C LEU A 125 2.63 12.91 -5.26
N GLU A 126 3.81 13.39 -4.88
CA GLU A 126 4.06 13.93 -3.53
C GLU A 126 3.18 15.16 -3.25
N VAL A 127 3.07 16.04 -4.24
CA VAL A 127 2.26 17.26 -4.14
C VAL A 127 0.78 16.93 -4.14
N LEU A 128 0.35 15.99 -4.99
CA LEU A 128 -1.05 15.53 -5.05
C LEU A 128 -1.48 14.88 -3.73
N ALA A 129 -0.63 14.03 -3.16
CA ALA A 129 -0.90 13.40 -1.87
C ALA A 129 -0.98 14.45 -0.75
N ALA A 130 -0.03 15.39 -0.71
CA ALA A 130 -0.02 16.45 0.30
C ALA A 130 -1.26 17.36 0.20
N ASP A 131 -1.66 17.76 -1.00
CA ASP A 131 -2.86 18.57 -1.23
C ASP A 131 -4.14 17.82 -0.80
N ALA A 132 -4.26 16.54 -1.18
CA ALA A 132 -5.41 15.72 -0.81
C ALA A 132 -5.55 15.57 0.71
N ILE A 133 -4.45 15.29 1.42
CA ILE A 133 -4.45 15.18 2.88
C ILE A 133 -4.74 16.56 3.50
N ALA A 134 -4.15 17.65 2.98
CA ALA A 134 -4.40 18.99 3.49
C ALA A 134 -5.87 19.38 3.37
N ALA A 135 -6.49 19.10 2.22
CA ALA A 135 -7.90 19.37 1.97
C ALA A 135 -8.81 18.56 2.91
N ALA A 136 -8.48 17.30 3.19
CA ALA A 136 -9.24 16.43 4.09
C ALA A 136 -9.19 16.91 5.56
N HIS A 137 -8.07 17.49 5.99
CA HIS A 137 -7.85 17.88 7.39
C HIS A 137 -7.92 19.38 7.66
N GLY A 138 -8.04 20.23 6.62
CA GLY A 138 -7.91 21.68 6.76
C GLY A 138 -6.47 22.11 7.12
N ALA A 139 -5.48 21.31 6.72
CA ALA A 139 -4.08 21.50 7.06
C ALA A 139 -3.38 22.49 6.10
N SER A 140 -2.18 22.90 6.48
CA SER A 140 -1.27 23.68 5.60
C SER A 140 -0.18 22.78 4.97
N VAL A 141 0.22 23.09 3.73
CA VAL A 141 1.34 22.42 3.05
C VAL A 141 2.58 23.34 3.08
N GLU A 142 3.72 22.79 3.49
CA GLU A 142 5.03 23.45 3.50
C GLU A 142 6.03 22.63 2.68
N PHE A 143 6.80 23.30 1.82
CA PHE A 143 7.85 22.65 1.01
C PHE A 143 9.20 22.87 1.65
N LEU A 144 9.93 21.78 1.90
CA LEU A 144 11.30 21.79 2.40
C LEU A 144 12.23 21.29 1.30
N ALA A 145 13.02 22.19 0.71
CA ALA A 145 14.03 21.82 -0.27
C ALA A 145 15.33 21.44 0.44
N THR A 146 15.85 20.23 0.18
CA THR A 146 17.13 19.74 0.71
C THR A 146 18.27 19.80 -0.31
#